data_AF-A0A6A6QK93-F1
#
_entry.id   AF-A0A6A6QK93-F1
#
_cell.length_a   1.000
_cell.length_b   1.000
_cell.length_c   1.000
_cell.angle_alpha   90.00
_cell.angle_beta   90.00
_cell.angle_gamma   90.00
#
_symmetry.space_group_name_H-M   'P 1'
#
loop_
_entity.id
_entity.type
_entity.pdbx_description
1 polymer ?
#
loop_
_entity_poly.entity_id
_entity_poly.type
_entity_poly.pdbx_seq_one_letter_code
_entity_poly.pdbx_strand_id
1 'polypeptide(L)'
;MRLRIIQRTNWFKHRSIVLAIAAFFLVFSFSRLNPLHSSLPNVKPSLPVLKPSLPVPPHGSKMKENVRIAKASMLYGAQNEILEGAMETHRLHNVNYGYEMHVLRQSITNGYWNKFAYLFTLVAKELTKPEEERIEWIMYFDANNIFLNPLIPLSIFLPPPDFAHVNMLVSNHPYGLSSSVFFLRVCPWSLKLLVAVMGLPMFDSGIDSVIAMDLAWDRASLAKVLDRPEFRSKVLYQPASWYNSAKSINGSSITIPGLLLLQFHISLEGNRWSSMKDVLDELATDATKFAMKLEDTAYPAAIEDYWNRVKSARLRLREAEQGLEFMGEDVSAELKKAIESFRKGFAVTVADEDELNQAVGRLKDAMWSHSDN
;
A
#
# COMPACT_ATOMS: atom_id res chain seq x y z
N MET A 1 -79.01 22.16 -1.99
CA MET A 1 -78.28 21.65 -3.17
C MET A 1 -76.79 21.88 -2.95
N ARG A 2 -76.02 20.78 -2.83
CA ARG A 2 -74.54 20.63 -2.87
C ARG A 2 -73.65 21.50 -1.96
N LEU A 3 -73.31 20.95 -0.78
CA LEU A 3 -72.03 21.22 -0.10
C LEU A 3 -71.74 20.07 0.88
N ARG A 4 -71.04 19.04 0.39
CA ARG A 4 -70.33 17.96 1.12
C ARG A 4 -69.95 16.93 0.06
N ILE A 5 -68.68 16.90 -0.37
CA ILE A 5 -67.90 15.77 -0.94
C ILE A 5 -66.56 16.38 -1.38
N ILE A 6 -65.71 16.88 -0.47
CA ILE A 6 -64.27 17.05 -0.71
C ILE A 6 -63.56 16.96 0.65
N GLN A 7 -63.45 15.76 1.23
CA GLN A 7 -62.44 15.52 2.29
C GLN A 7 -62.15 14.03 2.60
N ARG A 8 -62.51 13.09 1.71
CA ARG A 8 -62.27 11.64 1.95
C ARG A 8 -61.28 10.95 1.01
N THR A 9 -60.75 11.64 0.00
CA THR A 9 -59.95 11.01 -1.06
C THR A 9 -58.42 11.08 -0.88
N ASN A 10 -57.90 11.89 0.06
CA ASN A 10 -56.45 11.97 0.30
C ASN A 10 -55.92 11.11 1.46
N TRP A 11 -56.79 10.62 2.35
CA TRP A 11 -56.34 9.83 3.51
C TRP A 11 -55.91 8.40 3.14
N PHE A 12 -56.52 7.81 2.11
CA PHE A 12 -56.17 6.47 1.65
C PHE A 12 -54.83 6.42 0.89
N LYS A 13 -54.50 7.44 0.08
CA LYS A 13 -53.21 7.49 -0.63
C LYS A 13 -52.00 7.61 0.31
N HIS A 14 -52.15 8.36 1.41
CA HIS A 14 -51.07 8.52 2.38
C HIS A 14 -50.85 7.27 3.23
N ARG A 15 -51.91 6.49 3.53
CA ARG A 15 -51.77 5.19 4.20
C ARG A 15 -50.99 4.18 3.37
N SER A 16 -51.23 4.12 2.06
CA SER A 16 -50.50 3.20 1.19
C SER A 16 -49.01 3.55 1.10
N ILE A 17 -48.67 4.83 1.08
CA ILE A 17 -47.28 5.30 1.03
C ILE A 17 -46.58 5.06 2.37
N VAL A 18 -47.24 5.36 3.50
CA VAL A 18 -46.66 5.13 4.83
C VAL A 18 -46.49 3.62 5.11
N LEU A 19 -47.43 2.78 4.68
CA LEU A 19 -47.31 1.32 4.78
C LEU A 19 -46.22 0.77 3.86
N ALA A 20 -46.04 1.32 2.65
CA ALA A 20 -44.95 0.94 1.76
C ALA A 20 -43.57 1.32 2.33
N ILE A 21 -43.45 2.50 2.94
CA ILE A 21 -42.21 2.95 3.61
C ILE A 21 -41.94 2.08 4.85
N ALA A 22 -42.94 1.80 5.67
CA ALA A 22 -42.79 0.92 6.84
C ALA A 22 -42.43 -0.53 6.44
N ALA A 23 -43.04 -1.05 5.37
CA ALA A 23 -42.69 -2.35 4.81
C ALA A 23 -41.27 -2.36 4.23
N PHE A 24 -40.85 -1.29 3.57
CA PHE A 24 -39.48 -1.15 3.07
C PHE A 24 -38.47 -1.15 4.23
N PHE A 25 -38.72 -0.41 5.31
CA PHE A 25 -37.85 -0.42 6.50
C PHE A 25 -37.88 -1.77 7.26
N LEU A 26 -39.01 -2.48 7.31
CA LEU A 26 -39.09 -3.81 7.92
C LEU A 26 -38.34 -4.86 7.10
N VAL A 27 -38.48 -4.84 5.77
CA VAL A 27 -37.72 -5.73 4.87
C VAL A 27 -36.23 -5.38 4.94
N PHE A 28 -35.85 -4.10 4.95
CA PHE A 28 -34.44 -3.69 5.07
C PHE A 28 -33.83 -4.02 6.44
N SER A 29 -34.64 -3.98 7.50
CA SER A 29 -34.20 -4.37 8.85
C SER A 29 -34.08 -5.89 8.99
N PHE A 30 -34.96 -6.67 8.36
CA PHE A 30 -34.83 -8.13 8.30
C PHE A 30 -33.66 -8.58 7.41
N SER A 31 -33.39 -7.88 6.31
CA SER A 31 -32.22 -8.11 5.44
C SER A 31 -30.89 -7.72 6.09
N ARG A 32 -30.90 -6.87 7.13
CA ARG A 32 -29.72 -6.54 7.96
C ARG A 32 -29.57 -7.44 9.20
N LEU A 33 -30.60 -8.19 9.58
CA LEU A 33 -30.56 -9.13 10.70
C LEU A 33 -30.24 -10.58 10.30
N ASN A 34 -30.30 -10.90 9.01
CA ASN A 34 -29.61 -12.05 8.47
C ASN A 34 -28.27 -11.57 7.91
N PRO A 35 -27.13 -11.73 8.62
CA PRO A 35 -25.88 -11.85 7.87
C PRO A 35 -26.13 -12.95 6.85
N LEU A 36 -25.86 -12.68 5.58
CA LEU A 36 -25.59 -13.75 4.64
C LEU A 36 -24.45 -14.55 5.26
N HIS A 37 -24.81 -15.59 6.00
CA HIS A 37 -23.95 -16.70 6.33
C HIS A 37 -23.59 -17.27 4.96
N SER A 38 -22.54 -16.75 4.34
CA SER A 38 -21.64 -17.62 3.61
C SER A 38 -21.26 -18.68 4.64
N SER A 39 -21.87 -19.85 4.53
CA SER A 39 -21.52 -21.00 5.32
C SER A 39 -20.04 -21.26 5.07
N LEU A 40 -19.20 -20.71 5.93
CA LEU A 40 -17.79 -21.08 6.01
C LEU A 40 -17.82 -22.59 6.27
N PRO A 41 -17.22 -23.41 5.39
CA PRO A 41 -17.08 -24.81 5.73
C PRO A 41 -16.27 -24.86 7.03
N ASN A 42 -16.82 -25.54 8.03
CA ASN A 42 -16.16 -25.85 9.30
C ASN A 42 -15.07 -26.88 9.00
N VAL A 43 -14.03 -26.46 8.29
CA VAL A 43 -12.81 -27.21 8.11
C VAL A 43 -11.93 -26.78 9.27
N LYS A 44 -11.51 -27.72 10.11
CA LYS A 44 -10.24 -27.60 10.82
C LYS A 44 -9.16 -28.22 9.93
N PRO A 45 -8.59 -27.49 8.95
CA PRO A 45 -7.36 -27.95 8.35
C PRO A 45 -6.23 -27.58 9.30
N SER A 46 -5.77 -28.53 10.12
CA SER A 46 -4.48 -28.34 10.80
C SER A 46 -3.45 -27.94 9.74
N LEU A 47 -3.03 -26.67 9.74
CA LEU A 47 -2.02 -26.20 8.80
C LEU A 47 -0.78 -27.08 8.97
N PRO A 48 -0.15 -27.50 7.87
CA PRO A 48 1.14 -28.15 7.97
C PRO A 48 2.11 -27.16 8.63
N VAL A 49 2.75 -27.61 9.71
CA VAL A 49 3.73 -26.81 10.46
C VAL A 49 4.87 -26.48 9.49
N LEU A 50 5.04 -25.20 9.15
CA LEU A 50 6.18 -24.75 8.36
C LEU A 50 7.46 -25.14 9.11
N LYS A 51 8.31 -25.96 8.49
CA LYS A 51 9.53 -26.43 9.15
C LYS A 51 10.51 -25.25 9.30
N PRO A 52 11.10 -25.02 10.49
CA PRO A 52 12.02 -23.91 10.73
C PRO A 52 13.34 -23.96 9.96
N SER A 53 13.63 -25.04 9.23
CA SER A 53 14.91 -25.22 8.53
C SER A 53 14.93 -24.41 7.23
N LEU A 54 14.96 -23.09 7.36
CA LEU A 54 15.32 -22.21 6.25
C LEU A 54 16.84 -22.23 6.06
N PRO A 55 17.33 -22.12 4.81
CA PRO A 55 18.74 -21.88 4.56
C PRO A 55 19.13 -20.55 5.22
N VAL A 56 20.12 -20.61 6.11
CA VAL A 56 20.78 -19.41 6.59
C VAL A 56 21.50 -18.78 5.39
N PRO A 57 21.37 -17.46 5.15
CA PRO A 57 22.14 -16.79 4.09
C PRO A 57 23.63 -17.14 4.28
N PRO A 58 24.35 -17.56 3.23
CA PRO A 58 25.75 -17.93 3.37
C PRO A 58 26.52 -16.76 3.99
N HIS A 59 27.19 -17.01 5.13
CA HIS A 59 28.12 -16.07 5.76
C HIS A 59 29.16 -15.64 4.71
N GLY A 60 28.99 -14.45 4.13
CA GLY A 60 29.85 -14.01 3.03
C GLY A 60 29.54 -12.64 2.44
N SER A 61 28.28 -12.18 2.41
CA SER A 61 28.00 -10.80 2.01
C SER A 61 27.96 -9.91 3.25
N LYS A 62 29.07 -9.21 3.51
CA LYS A 62 29.03 -7.96 4.28
C LYS A 62 28.24 -6.92 3.47
N MET A 63 26.93 -7.10 3.28
CA MET A 63 26.07 -6.00 2.89
C MET A 63 25.97 -5.06 4.08
N LYS A 64 26.18 -3.76 3.84
CA LYS A 64 26.10 -2.69 4.84
C LYS A 64 24.71 -2.70 5.50
N GLU A 65 24.51 -3.42 6.59
CA GLU A 65 23.19 -3.47 7.24
C GLU A 65 23.25 -3.00 8.70
N ASN A 66 23.46 -1.69 8.86
CA ASN A 66 23.16 -1.00 10.11
C ASN A 66 21.70 -0.54 10.20
N VAL A 67 20.88 -0.77 9.16
CA VAL A 67 19.51 -0.27 9.10
C VAL A 67 18.57 -1.22 9.84
N ARG A 68 17.98 -0.72 10.94
CA ARG A 68 17.03 -1.50 11.74
C ARG A 68 15.64 -1.47 11.12
N ILE A 69 15.12 -2.63 10.72
CA ILE A 69 13.81 -2.78 10.06
C ILE A 69 12.89 -3.63 10.93
N ALA A 70 11.66 -3.19 11.12
CA ALA A 70 10.57 -3.99 11.68
C ALA A 70 9.48 -4.23 10.64
N LYS A 71 8.72 -5.30 10.80
CA LYS A 71 7.48 -5.54 10.06
C LYS A 71 6.27 -5.22 10.93
N ALA A 72 5.24 -4.66 10.32
CA ALA A 72 3.97 -4.41 10.99
C ALA A 72 2.80 -4.98 10.17
N SER A 73 1.80 -5.54 10.86
CA SER A 73 0.57 -6.03 10.23
C SER A 73 -0.61 -5.99 11.20
N MET A 74 -1.78 -6.37 10.72
CA MET A 74 -3.00 -6.51 11.51
C MET A 74 -3.70 -7.82 11.17
N LEU A 75 -4.06 -8.58 12.20
CA LEU A 75 -4.85 -9.79 12.08
C LEU A 75 -5.61 -10.02 13.38
N TYR A 76 -6.90 -9.71 13.34
CA TYR A 76 -7.83 -9.77 14.48
C TYR A 76 -9.21 -10.26 14.03
N GLY A 77 -10.06 -10.62 15.00
CA GLY A 77 -11.39 -11.19 14.75
C GLY A 77 -11.39 -12.71 14.87
N ALA A 78 -12.29 -13.36 14.13
CA ALA A 78 -12.36 -14.82 14.12
C ALA A 78 -11.04 -15.43 13.61
N GLN A 79 -10.60 -16.51 14.25
CA GLN A 79 -9.38 -17.20 13.86
C GLN A 79 -9.46 -17.66 12.41
N ASN A 80 -8.45 -17.32 11.62
CA ASN A 80 -8.32 -17.73 10.23
C ASN A 80 -6.94 -18.35 10.03
N GLU A 81 -6.90 -19.67 9.95
CA GLU A 81 -5.66 -20.42 9.86
C GLU A 81 -4.86 -20.04 8.60
N ILE A 82 -5.51 -19.84 7.46
CA ILE A 82 -4.83 -19.44 6.21
C ILE A 82 -4.09 -18.10 6.38
N LEU A 83 -4.71 -17.12 7.05
CA LEU A 83 -4.05 -15.83 7.33
C LEU A 83 -2.92 -15.97 8.37
N GLU A 84 -3.08 -16.85 9.37
CA GLU A 84 -1.98 -17.15 10.31
C GLU A 84 -0.81 -17.86 9.62
N GLY A 85 -1.08 -18.75 8.67
CA GLY A 85 -0.04 -19.38 7.84
C GLY A 85 0.72 -18.35 7.01
N ALA A 86 0.01 -17.37 6.43
CA ALA A 86 0.66 -16.24 5.75
C ALA A 86 1.54 -15.43 6.73
N MET A 87 1.05 -15.12 7.94
CA MET A 87 1.87 -14.46 8.97
C MET A 87 3.13 -15.25 9.33
N GLU A 88 3.05 -16.58 9.36
CA GLU A 88 4.18 -17.43 9.69
C GLU A 88 5.29 -17.36 8.63
N THR A 89 4.94 -17.25 7.34
CA THR A 89 5.96 -17.02 6.30
C THR A 89 6.78 -15.75 6.53
N HIS A 90 6.16 -14.69 7.08
CA HIS A 90 6.88 -13.47 7.46
C HIS A 90 7.77 -13.68 8.68
N ARG A 91 7.31 -14.44 9.69
CA ARG A 91 8.10 -14.75 10.89
C ARG A 91 9.35 -15.55 10.55
N LEU A 92 9.24 -16.53 9.66
CA LEU A 92 10.37 -17.32 9.21
C LEU A 92 11.42 -16.45 8.52
N HIS A 93 10.99 -15.54 7.64
CA HIS A 93 11.91 -14.55 7.05
C HIS A 93 12.56 -13.64 8.11
N ASN A 94 11.81 -13.23 9.13
CA ASN A 94 12.35 -12.40 10.19
C ASN A 94 13.47 -13.08 10.98
N VAL A 95 13.38 -14.40 11.20
CA VAL A 95 14.43 -15.17 11.86
C VAL A 95 15.76 -15.08 11.10
N ASN A 96 15.72 -15.09 9.76
CA ASN A 96 16.93 -15.01 8.92
C ASN A 96 17.66 -13.67 9.01
N TYR A 97 16.94 -12.58 9.28
CA TYR A 97 17.48 -11.22 9.23
C TYR A 97 17.39 -10.46 10.56
N GLY A 98 16.88 -11.09 11.62
CA GLY A 98 16.70 -10.47 12.93
C GLY A 98 15.64 -9.36 12.95
N TYR A 99 14.65 -9.38 12.06
CA TYR A 99 13.60 -8.36 12.02
C TYR A 99 12.58 -8.53 13.15
N GLU A 100 12.18 -7.43 13.77
CA GLU A 100 11.04 -7.44 14.70
C GLU A 100 9.71 -7.51 13.92
N MET A 101 8.67 -8.07 14.54
CA MET A 101 7.33 -8.13 13.95
C MET A 101 6.24 -7.75 14.94
N HIS A 102 5.44 -6.76 14.58
CA HIS A 102 4.35 -6.24 15.38
C HIS A 102 3.01 -6.52 14.68
N VAL A 103 2.15 -7.33 15.30
CA VAL A 103 0.83 -7.65 14.73
C VAL A 103 -0.26 -7.12 15.65
N LEU A 104 -1.11 -6.24 15.13
CA LEU A 104 -2.31 -5.82 15.85
C LEU A 104 -3.29 -7.00 15.92
N ARG A 105 -3.52 -7.52 17.12
CA ARG A 105 -4.41 -8.67 17.40
C ARG A 105 -5.81 -8.28 17.88
N GLN A 106 -6.04 -7.00 18.17
CA GLN A 106 -7.32 -6.47 18.61
C GLN A 106 -7.59 -5.13 17.93
N SER A 107 -8.83 -4.90 17.51
CA SER A 107 -9.23 -3.64 16.86
C SER A 107 -9.12 -2.48 17.87
N ILE A 108 -8.44 -1.40 17.48
CA ILE A 108 -8.30 -0.15 18.27
C ILE A 108 -9.47 0.79 17.97
N THR A 109 -9.89 0.82 16.71
CA THR A 109 -10.95 1.69 16.20
C THR A 109 -11.78 0.94 15.17
N ASN A 110 -12.74 1.59 14.54
CA ASN A 110 -13.61 0.96 13.55
C ASN A 110 -12.97 0.95 12.15
N GLY A 111 -13.08 -0.20 11.47
CA GLY A 111 -12.79 -0.32 10.05
C GLY A 111 -11.34 -0.01 9.66
N TYR A 112 -11.19 0.71 8.54
CA TYR A 112 -9.92 0.95 7.84
C TYR A 112 -8.89 1.75 8.64
N TRP A 113 -9.31 2.46 9.69
CA TRP A 113 -8.44 3.35 10.47
C TRP A 113 -7.45 2.61 11.37
N ASN A 114 -7.68 1.32 11.65
CA ASN A 114 -6.80 0.52 12.50
C ASN A 114 -5.35 0.50 12.00
N LYS A 115 -5.15 0.48 10.66
CA LYS A 115 -3.83 0.44 10.03
C LYS A 115 -2.99 1.64 10.46
N PHE A 116 -3.53 2.83 10.25
CA PHE A 116 -2.82 4.07 10.54
C PHE A 116 -2.77 4.37 12.04
N ALA A 117 -3.81 4.02 12.80
CA ALA A 117 -3.79 4.15 14.26
C ALA A 117 -2.69 3.29 14.87
N TYR A 118 -2.56 2.03 14.43
CA TYR A 118 -1.53 1.14 14.93
C TYR A 118 -0.13 1.59 14.52
N LEU A 119 0.07 1.93 13.24
CA LEU A 119 1.35 2.49 12.79
C LEU A 119 1.72 3.77 13.55
N PHE A 120 0.75 4.60 13.91
CA PHE A 120 0.99 5.79 14.74
C PHE A 120 1.53 5.39 16.11
N THR A 121 0.94 4.37 16.76
CA THR A 121 1.45 3.88 18.06
C THR A 121 2.87 3.32 17.96
N LEU A 122 3.19 2.58 16.88
CA LEU A 122 4.52 2.02 16.67
C LEU A 122 5.55 3.12 16.42
N VAL A 123 5.27 4.05 15.50
CA VAL A 123 6.18 5.17 15.21
C VAL A 123 6.38 6.03 16.46
N ALA A 124 5.31 6.37 17.20
CA ALA A 124 5.42 7.17 18.40
C ALA A 124 6.28 6.47 19.46
N LYS A 125 6.09 5.17 19.69
CA LYS A 125 6.90 4.37 20.62
C LYS A 125 8.37 4.36 20.21
N GLU A 126 8.67 4.09 18.95
CA GLU A 126 10.05 4.07 18.46
C GLU A 126 10.72 5.45 18.58
N LEU A 127 9.98 6.54 18.37
CA LEU A 127 10.47 7.90 18.56
C LEU A 127 10.83 8.26 20.01
N THR A 128 10.38 7.48 21.00
CA THR A 128 10.79 7.65 22.41
C THR A 128 12.12 6.99 22.74
N LYS A 129 12.62 6.10 21.88
CA LYS A 129 13.93 5.44 22.05
C LYS A 129 15.09 6.34 21.59
N PRO A 130 16.32 6.13 22.09
CA PRO A 130 17.54 6.65 21.48
C PRO A 130 17.66 6.27 20.00
N GLU A 131 18.30 7.10 19.18
CA GLU A 131 18.39 6.87 17.72
C GLU A 131 19.11 5.56 17.39
N GLU A 132 20.10 5.19 18.20
CA GLU A 132 20.93 4.00 18.07
C GLU A 132 20.16 2.70 18.32
N GLU A 133 19.08 2.76 19.10
CA GLU A 133 18.24 1.61 19.47
C GLU A 133 16.92 1.55 18.68
N ARG A 134 16.55 2.65 18.05
CA ARG A 134 15.28 2.84 17.36
C ARG A 134 15.22 2.05 16.05
N ILE A 135 14.09 1.41 15.77
CA ILE A 135 13.78 0.92 14.42
C ILE A 135 13.76 2.09 13.43
N GLU A 136 14.51 2.02 12.33
CA GLU A 136 14.57 3.09 11.34
C GLU A 136 13.43 3.02 10.34
N TRP A 137 13.01 1.82 9.97
CA TRP A 137 11.98 1.58 8.97
C TRP A 137 10.98 0.51 9.41
N ILE A 138 9.70 0.77 9.15
CA ILE A 138 8.62 -0.20 9.31
C ILE A 138 8.13 -0.60 7.93
N MET A 139 8.24 -1.87 7.59
CA MET A 139 7.51 -2.46 6.46
C MET A 139 6.12 -2.86 6.94
N TYR A 140 5.09 -2.15 6.48
CA TYR A 140 3.72 -2.59 6.70
C TYR A 140 3.33 -3.61 5.62
N PHE A 141 2.57 -4.64 6.01
CA PHE A 141 1.94 -5.57 5.07
C PHE A 141 0.55 -6.02 5.54
N ASP A 142 -0.39 -6.23 4.61
CA ASP A 142 -1.70 -6.83 4.92
C ASP A 142 -1.59 -8.36 5.07
N ALA A 143 -2.42 -8.97 5.91
CA ALA A 143 -2.40 -10.41 6.25
C ALA A 143 -2.60 -11.37 5.06
N ASN A 144 -2.99 -10.86 3.90
CA ASN A 144 -3.17 -11.60 2.65
C ASN A 144 -1.94 -11.57 1.73
N ASN A 145 -0.79 -11.17 2.26
CA ASN A 145 0.50 -11.25 1.57
C ASN A 145 1.31 -12.42 2.12
N ILE A 146 1.65 -13.37 1.25
CA ILE A 146 2.51 -14.51 1.60
C ILE A 146 3.95 -14.19 1.20
N PHE A 147 4.90 -14.44 2.11
CA PHE A 147 6.33 -14.31 1.87
C PHE A 147 6.85 -15.55 1.16
N LEU A 148 7.40 -15.38 -0.05
CA LEU A 148 7.80 -16.50 -0.91
C LEU A 148 9.32 -16.75 -0.89
N ASN A 149 10.13 -15.69 -0.89
CA ASN A 149 11.58 -15.81 -1.00
C ASN A 149 12.29 -15.37 0.29
N PRO A 150 12.60 -16.29 1.23
CA PRO A 150 13.18 -15.96 2.52
C PRO A 150 14.67 -15.55 2.46
N LEU A 151 15.28 -15.49 1.28
CA LEU A 151 16.70 -15.20 1.06
C LEU A 151 16.98 -13.75 0.62
N ILE A 152 15.95 -12.91 0.56
CA ILE A 152 16.08 -11.50 0.15
C ILE A 152 15.94 -10.60 1.39
N PRO A 153 16.97 -9.80 1.75
CA PRO A 153 16.85 -8.82 2.82
C PRO A 153 15.91 -7.67 2.41
N LEU A 154 15.19 -7.08 3.35
CA LEU A 154 14.31 -5.93 3.07
C LEU A 154 15.10 -4.65 2.76
N SER A 155 16.32 -4.56 3.28
CA SER A 155 17.23 -3.41 3.14
C SER A 155 17.49 -3.02 1.69
N ILE A 156 17.48 -3.99 0.77
CA ILE A 156 17.76 -3.77 -0.66
C ILE A 156 16.75 -2.80 -1.28
N PHE A 157 15.51 -2.76 -0.80
CA PHE A 157 14.47 -1.88 -1.33
C PHE A 157 14.52 -0.46 -0.76
N LEU A 158 15.29 -0.22 0.31
CA LEU A 158 15.34 1.06 1.00
C LEU A 158 16.14 2.12 0.22
N PRO A 159 15.91 3.42 0.51
CA PRO A 159 16.65 4.49 -0.13
C PRO A 159 18.15 4.44 0.21
N PRO A 160 19.05 4.67 -0.76
CA PRO A 160 20.47 4.84 -0.46
C PRO A 160 20.71 6.17 0.28
N PRO A 161 21.92 6.38 0.86
CA PRO A 161 22.20 7.53 1.73
C PRO A 161 21.95 8.91 1.08
N ASP A 162 22.14 9.03 -0.24
CA ASP A 162 21.85 10.25 -1.01
C ASP A 162 20.35 10.55 -1.18
N PHE A 163 19.48 9.63 -0.74
CA PHE A 163 18.02 9.75 -0.70
C PHE A 163 17.47 9.74 0.73
N ALA A 164 18.29 10.13 1.73
CA ALA A 164 17.91 10.16 3.15
C ALA A 164 16.72 11.08 3.48
N HIS A 165 16.22 11.91 2.57
CA HIS A 165 14.97 12.66 2.76
C HIS A 165 13.71 11.86 2.42
N VAL A 166 13.82 10.70 1.79
CA VAL A 166 12.67 9.82 1.52
C VAL A 166 12.25 9.17 2.85
N ASN A 167 10.97 9.29 3.18
CA ASN A 167 10.38 8.78 4.41
C ASN A 167 9.31 7.72 4.16
N MET A 168 8.88 7.52 2.91
CA MET A 168 7.93 6.47 2.56
C MET A 168 8.21 5.93 1.16
N LEU A 169 8.18 4.60 1.04
CA LEU A 169 8.23 3.89 -0.24
C LEU A 169 6.93 3.13 -0.42
N VAL A 170 6.30 3.31 -1.57
CA VAL A 170 4.97 2.78 -1.86
C VAL A 170 5.01 1.97 -3.14
N SER A 171 4.25 0.88 -3.18
CA SER A 171 4.12 0.10 -4.42
C SER A 171 3.22 0.81 -5.42
N ASN A 172 3.72 1.00 -6.65
CA ASN A 172 2.97 1.49 -7.80
C ASN A 172 2.21 0.35 -8.45
N HIS A 173 0.90 0.30 -8.25
CA HIS A 173 0.04 -0.65 -8.94
C HIS A 173 -0.54 0.01 -10.21
N PRO A 174 -0.89 -0.75 -11.26
CA PRO A 174 -1.63 -0.23 -12.41
C PRO A 174 -2.95 0.52 -12.09
N TYR A 175 -3.45 0.40 -10.85
CA TYR A 175 -4.65 1.10 -10.37
C TYR A 175 -4.31 2.22 -9.36
N GLY A 176 -3.05 2.66 -9.36
CA GLY A 176 -2.49 3.69 -8.48
C GLY A 176 -1.81 3.14 -7.23
N LEU A 177 -1.76 3.97 -6.19
CA LEU A 177 -1.18 3.61 -4.90
C LEU A 177 -1.79 2.32 -4.34
N SER A 178 -0.95 1.41 -3.84
CA SER A 178 -1.38 0.32 -2.97
C SER A 178 -0.97 0.57 -1.51
N SER A 179 -1.93 0.39 -0.60
CA SER A 179 -1.72 0.48 0.85
C SER A 179 -1.47 -0.90 1.50
N SER A 180 -1.33 -1.95 0.71
CA SER A 180 -1.19 -3.32 1.22
C SER A 180 0.23 -3.69 1.62
N VAL A 181 1.24 -3.12 0.96
CA VAL A 181 2.65 -3.26 1.33
C VAL A 181 3.38 -1.96 1.02
N PHE A 182 4.04 -1.39 2.04
CA PHE A 182 4.83 -0.16 1.93
C PHE A 182 5.87 -0.08 3.04
N PHE A 183 6.89 0.76 2.84
CA PHE A 183 7.88 1.09 3.85
C PHE A 183 7.64 2.50 4.39
N LEU A 184 7.66 2.64 5.70
CA LEU A 184 7.49 3.92 6.40
C LEU A 184 8.66 4.13 7.35
N ARG A 185 9.38 5.24 7.19
CA ARG A 185 10.47 5.60 8.08
C ARG A 185 9.94 6.01 9.44
N VAL A 186 10.63 5.66 10.50
CA VAL A 186 10.32 6.17 11.85
C VAL A 186 10.92 7.57 12.00
N CYS A 187 10.09 8.58 11.77
CA CYS A 187 10.48 9.98 11.92
C CYS A 187 9.25 10.87 12.24
N PRO A 188 9.44 12.11 12.72
CA PRO A 188 8.33 13.03 12.99
C PRO A 188 7.44 13.31 11.77
N TRP A 189 8.00 13.27 10.55
CA TRP A 189 7.22 13.40 9.32
C TRP A 189 6.16 12.31 9.19
N SER A 190 6.50 11.06 9.56
CA SER A 190 5.58 9.93 9.50
C SER A 190 4.43 10.06 10.51
N LEU A 191 4.68 10.61 11.71
CA LEU A 191 3.59 10.95 12.63
C LEU A 191 2.64 11.98 12.03
N LYS A 192 3.18 13.06 11.43
CA LYS A 192 2.38 14.10 10.77
C LYS A 192 1.54 13.51 9.63
N LEU A 193 2.12 12.62 8.83
CA LEU A 193 1.41 11.90 7.77
C LEU A 193 0.24 11.10 8.35
N LEU A 194 0.51 10.24 9.34
CA LEU A 194 -0.50 9.35 9.92
C LEU A 194 -1.66 10.13 10.56
N VAL A 195 -1.37 11.24 11.25
CA VAL A 195 -2.40 12.15 11.79
C VAL A 195 -3.22 12.77 10.65
N ALA A 196 -2.57 13.25 9.58
CA ALA A 196 -3.27 13.84 8.45
C ALA A 196 -4.19 12.84 7.73
N VAL A 197 -3.74 11.59 7.57
CA VAL A 197 -4.55 10.51 6.96
C VAL A 197 -5.75 10.15 7.82
N MET A 198 -5.55 9.96 9.13
CA MET A 198 -6.66 9.63 10.05
C MET A 198 -7.63 10.79 10.24
N GLY A 199 -7.16 12.04 10.18
CA GLY A 199 -7.98 13.24 10.31
C GLY A 199 -8.78 13.57 9.05
N LEU A 200 -8.39 13.05 7.87
CA LEU A 200 -8.99 13.39 6.59
C LEU A 200 -10.54 13.30 6.58
N PRO A 201 -11.19 12.23 7.08
CA PRO A 201 -12.65 12.14 7.07
C PRO A 201 -13.37 13.21 7.88
N MET A 202 -12.70 13.83 8.85
CA MET A 202 -13.31 14.88 9.68
C MET A 202 -13.42 16.21 8.95
N PHE A 203 -12.60 16.43 7.92
CA PHE A 203 -12.48 17.71 7.23
C PHE A 203 -12.83 17.64 5.74
N ASP A 204 -13.03 16.44 5.21
CA ASP A 204 -13.20 16.20 3.79
C ASP A 204 -14.52 15.47 3.52
N SER A 205 -15.53 16.24 3.13
CA SER A 205 -16.83 15.69 2.70
C SER A 205 -16.79 15.11 1.27
N GLY A 206 -15.65 15.17 0.59
CA GLY A 206 -15.49 14.86 -0.83
C GLY A 206 -14.91 13.48 -1.13
N ILE A 207 -14.78 12.58 -0.15
CA ILE A 207 -14.62 11.15 -0.46
C ILE A 207 -16.00 10.66 -0.89
N ASP A 208 -16.25 10.69 -2.20
CA ASP A 208 -17.51 10.26 -2.78
C ASP A 208 -17.88 8.87 -2.24
N SER A 209 -19.13 8.76 -1.79
CA SER A 209 -19.69 7.53 -1.22
C SER A 209 -19.63 6.33 -2.17
N VAL A 210 -19.34 6.56 -3.45
CA VAL A 210 -19.15 5.50 -4.47
C VAL A 210 -17.74 4.89 -4.40
N ILE A 211 -16.69 5.70 -4.17
CA ILE A 211 -15.33 5.19 -3.87
C ILE A 211 -15.31 4.50 -2.50
N ALA A 212 -16.20 4.92 -1.61
CA ALA A 212 -16.38 4.38 -0.28
C ALA A 212 -17.04 2.99 -0.21
N MET A 213 -17.73 2.55 -1.28
CA MET A 213 -18.39 1.24 -1.32
C MET A 213 -17.40 0.09 -1.55
N ASP A 214 -16.25 0.39 -2.17
CA ASP A 214 -15.14 -0.56 -2.25
C ASP A 214 -14.21 -0.37 -1.05
N LEU A 215 -13.70 -1.48 -0.53
CA LEU A 215 -12.95 -1.65 0.73
C LEU A 215 -11.57 -0.92 0.80
N ALA A 216 -11.48 0.33 0.36
CA ALA A 216 -10.22 1.02 0.05
C ALA A 216 -10.12 2.46 0.60
N TRP A 217 -10.84 2.77 1.68
CA TRP A 217 -10.76 4.09 2.33
C TRP A 217 -9.35 4.43 2.80
N ASP A 218 -8.59 3.43 3.26
CA ASP A 218 -7.21 3.62 3.68
C ASP A 218 -6.31 4.06 2.51
N ARG A 219 -6.44 3.38 1.37
CA ARG A 219 -5.75 3.67 0.11
C ARG A 219 -6.11 5.06 -0.40
N ALA A 220 -7.40 5.38 -0.49
CA ALA A 220 -7.89 6.66 -0.98
C ALA A 220 -7.43 7.83 -0.08
N SER A 221 -7.53 7.66 1.24
CA SER A 221 -7.12 8.69 2.20
C SER A 221 -5.61 8.93 2.16
N LEU A 222 -4.83 7.85 2.11
CA LEU A 222 -3.39 7.95 1.98
C LEU A 222 -2.99 8.64 0.67
N ALA A 223 -3.56 8.25 -0.47
CA ALA A 223 -3.29 8.88 -1.75
C ALA A 223 -3.61 10.39 -1.73
N LYS A 224 -4.76 10.79 -1.19
CA LYS A 224 -5.16 12.21 -1.10
C LYS A 224 -4.24 13.04 -0.21
N VAL A 225 -3.76 12.47 0.89
CA VAL A 225 -2.79 13.17 1.76
C VAL A 225 -1.41 13.24 1.13
N LEU A 226 -0.97 12.18 0.47
CA LEU A 226 0.33 12.16 -0.23
C LEU A 226 0.38 13.12 -1.42
N ASP A 227 -0.76 13.50 -1.98
CA ASP A 227 -0.86 14.51 -3.03
C ASP A 227 -0.66 15.95 -2.51
N ARG A 228 -0.58 16.16 -1.20
CA ARG A 228 -0.32 17.51 -0.66
C ARG A 228 1.17 17.86 -0.74
N PRO A 229 1.55 19.12 -1.06
CA PRO A 229 2.95 19.53 -1.24
C PRO A 229 3.88 19.17 -0.08
N GLU A 230 3.38 19.24 1.16
CA GLU A 230 4.14 18.95 2.38
C GLU A 230 4.51 17.47 2.56
N PHE A 231 3.81 16.55 1.88
CA PHE A 231 4.07 15.11 1.95
C PHE A 231 4.72 14.57 0.67
N ARG A 232 4.28 15.03 -0.50
CA ARG A 232 4.69 14.49 -1.81
C ARG A 232 6.21 14.38 -1.99
N SER A 233 6.96 15.40 -1.57
CA SER A 233 8.42 15.47 -1.75
C SER A 233 9.23 14.43 -0.97
N LYS A 234 8.61 13.73 -0.02
CA LYS A 234 9.24 12.76 0.88
C LYS A 234 8.81 11.31 0.58
N VAL A 235 8.06 11.09 -0.51
CA VAL A 235 7.56 9.77 -0.92
C VAL A 235 8.08 9.43 -2.31
N LEU A 236 8.39 8.16 -2.53
CA LEU A 236 8.65 7.61 -3.86
C LEU A 236 7.86 6.33 -4.06
N TYR A 237 7.48 6.08 -5.30
CA TYR A 237 6.82 4.86 -5.70
C TYR A 237 7.83 3.91 -6.33
N GLN A 238 7.69 2.62 -6.05
CA GLN A 238 8.51 1.54 -6.59
C GLN A 238 7.60 0.52 -7.32
N PRO A 239 8.13 -0.24 -8.28
CA PRO A 239 7.34 -1.24 -8.98
C PRO A 239 6.65 -2.21 -8.02
N ALA A 240 5.34 -2.43 -8.17
CA ALA A 240 4.62 -3.42 -7.36
C ALA A 240 5.21 -4.83 -7.50
N SER A 241 5.86 -5.15 -8.64
CA SER A 241 6.53 -6.43 -8.87
C SER A 241 7.63 -6.76 -7.84
N TRP A 242 8.15 -5.76 -7.12
CA TRP A 242 9.23 -5.95 -6.16
C TRP A 242 8.77 -6.58 -4.85
N TYR A 243 7.67 -6.09 -4.29
CA TYR A 243 7.19 -6.52 -2.97
C TYR A 243 5.66 -6.38 -2.82
N ASN A 244 4.92 -6.35 -3.91
CA ASN A 244 3.46 -6.32 -3.87
C ASN A 244 2.84 -6.91 -5.14
N SER A 245 3.45 -7.97 -5.67
CA SER A 245 2.96 -8.67 -6.86
C SER A 245 1.61 -9.30 -6.55
N ALA A 246 0.56 -8.92 -7.28
CA ALA A 246 -0.76 -9.52 -7.14
C ALA A 246 -0.86 -10.80 -7.98
N LYS A 247 -1.48 -11.85 -7.42
CA LYS A 247 -1.86 -13.04 -8.20
C LYS A 247 -2.90 -12.65 -9.25
N SER A 248 -2.65 -12.98 -10.52
CA SER A 248 -3.60 -12.74 -11.62
C SER A 248 -4.78 -13.71 -11.56
N ILE A 249 -5.97 -13.21 -11.90
CA ILE A 249 -7.23 -13.96 -11.97
C ILE A 249 -7.15 -15.08 -13.03
N ASN A 250 -6.29 -14.94 -14.05
CA ASN A 250 -6.24 -15.83 -15.22
C ASN A 250 -5.32 -17.07 -15.04
N GLY A 251 -5.00 -17.46 -13.81
CA GLY A 251 -4.48 -18.80 -13.51
C GLY A 251 -3.04 -19.10 -13.92
N SER A 252 -2.29 -18.17 -14.51
CA SER A 252 -0.84 -18.35 -14.65
C SER A 252 -0.18 -18.12 -13.29
N SER A 253 0.47 -19.16 -12.77
CA SER A 253 1.18 -19.16 -11.49
C SER A 253 2.19 -18.00 -11.41
N ILE A 254 1.85 -16.90 -10.74
CA ILE A 254 2.78 -15.83 -10.35
C ILE A 254 3.57 -16.27 -9.09
N THR A 255 4.00 -17.52 -9.09
CA THR A 255 5.01 -18.04 -8.17
C THR A 255 6.30 -18.18 -8.95
N ILE A 256 6.73 -17.04 -9.52
CA ILE A 256 7.97 -16.95 -10.28
C ILE A 256 9.12 -17.10 -9.28
N PRO A 257 10.09 -18.00 -9.52
CA PRO A 257 11.28 -18.09 -8.67
C PRO A 257 11.91 -16.71 -8.45
N GLY A 258 12.20 -16.40 -7.19
CA GLY A 258 12.82 -15.13 -6.80
C GLY A 258 11.86 -14.02 -6.38
N LEU A 259 10.56 -14.15 -6.62
CA LEU A 259 9.57 -13.18 -6.14
C LEU A 259 9.56 -13.08 -4.61
N LEU A 260 9.58 -11.85 -4.06
CA LEU A 260 9.56 -11.64 -2.61
C LEU A 260 8.22 -11.99 -1.96
N LEU A 261 7.14 -11.35 -2.43
CA LEU A 261 5.80 -11.42 -1.83
C LEU A 261 4.75 -11.67 -2.91
N LEU A 262 3.71 -12.41 -2.54
CA LEU A 262 2.51 -12.59 -3.36
C LEU A 262 1.27 -12.10 -2.62
N GLN A 263 0.59 -11.13 -3.22
CA GLN A 263 -0.65 -10.55 -2.73
C GLN A 263 -1.86 -11.31 -3.28
N PHE A 264 -2.78 -11.69 -2.38
CA PHE A 264 -4.05 -12.32 -2.72
C PHE A 264 -5.20 -11.32 -2.55
N HIS A 265 -5.46 -10.56 -3.63
CA HIS A 265 -6.44 -9.48 -3.63
C HIS A 265 -7.88 -9.98 -3.46
N ILE A 266 -8.77 -9.11 -2.94
CA ILE A 266 -10.19 -9.46 -2.72
C ILE A 266 -10.94 -9.81 -4.01
N SER A 267 -10.48 -9.30 -5.15
CA SER A 267 -11.03 -9.61 -6.48
C SER A 267 -10.86 -11.07 -6.91
N LEU A 268 -10.10 -11.87 -6.17
CA LEU A 268 -10.06 -13.33 -6.35
C LEU A 268 -11.30 -14.03 -5.77
N GLU A 269 -12.16 -13.31 -5.06
CA GLU A 269 -13.40 -13.80 -4.46
C GLU A 269 -13.17 -15.12 -3.68
N GLY A 270 -14.03 -16.13 -3.88
CA GLY A 270 -13.92 -17.44 -3.22
C GLY A 270 -12.60 -18.16 -3.52
N ASN A 271 -11.98 -17.91 -4.68
CA ASN A 271 -10.70 -18.52 -5.07
C ASN A 271 -9.50 -17.98 -4.30
N ARG A 272 -9.68 -16.85 -3.57
CA ARG A 272 -8.64 -16.28 -2.73
C ARG A 272 -8.13 -17.29 -1.70
N TRP A 273 -9.05 -17.95 -1.00
CA TRP A 273 -8.71 -18.84 0.12
C TRP A 273 -8.04 -20.13 -0.35
N SER A 274 -8.59 -20.77 -1.39
CA SER A 274 -7.96 -21.95 -1.99
C SER A 274 -6.57 -21.62 -2.52
N SER A 275 -6.44 -20.52 -3.26
CA SER A 275 -5.15 -20.08 -3.80
C SER A 275 -4.09 -19.79 -2.73
N MET A 276 -4.47 -19.18 -1.60
CA MET A 276 -3.56 -18.95 -0.48
C MET A 276 -3.14 -20.28 0.14
N LYS A 277 -4.11 -21.19 0.34
CA LYS A 277 -3.85 -22.51 0.90
C LYS A 277 -2.89 -23.32 0.04
N ASP A 278 -3.09 -23.35 -1.28
CA ASP A 278 -2.23 -24.09 -2.21
C ASP A 278 -0.77 -23.65 -2.09
N VAL A 279 -0.52 -22.33 -2.06
CA VAL A 279 0.83 -21.78 -1.91
C VAL A 279 1.43 -22.09 -0.53
N LEU A 280 0.63 -22.05 0.53
CA LEU A 280 1.09 -22.42 1.87
C LEU A 280 1.42 -23.91 1.99
N ASP A 281 0.64 -24.78 1.35
CA ASP A 281 0.90 -26.22 1.33
C ASP A 281 2.19 -26.55 0.55
N GLU A 282 2.45 -25.85 -0.56
CA GLU A 282 3.73 -25.93 -1.29
C GLU A 282 4.91 -25.50 -0.39
N LEU A 283 4.80 -24.35 0.28
CA LEU A 283 5.84 -23.84 1.19
C LEU A 283 6.03 -24.72 2.44
N ALA A 284 4.99 -25.41 2.90
CA ALA A 284 5.13 -26.33 4.01
C ALA A 284 5.79 -27.66 3.62
N THR A 285 5.68 -28.04 2.35
CA THR A 285 6.41 -29.17 1.79
C THR A 285 7.88 -28.81 1.56
N ASP A 286 8.12 -27.63 0.97
CA ASP A 286 9.44 -27.08 0.69
C ASP A 286 9.44 -25.57 0.88
N ALA A 287 9.98 -25.10 2.01
CA ALA A 287 10.05 -23.68 2.34
C ALA A 287 10.98 -22.88 1.41
N THR A 288 11.77 -23.58 0.58
CA THR A 288 12.68 -22.98 -0.40
C THR A 288 12.16 -23.05 -1.83
N LYS A 289 10.94 -23.56 -2.03
CA LYS A 289 10.33 -23.79 -3.36
C LYS A 289 10.46 -22.62 -4.33
N PHE A 290 10.30 -21.40 -3.83
CA PHE A 290 10.37 -20.16 -4.62
C PHE A 290 11.61 -19.32 -4.32
N ALA A 291 12.49 -19.81 -3.45
CA ALA A 291 13.66 -19.10 -3.01
C ALA A 291 14.69 -18.99 -4.14
N MET A 292 15.27 -17.80 -4.26
CA MET A 292 16.37 -17.48 -5.15
C MET A 292 17.28 -16.52 -4.41
N LYS A 293 18.59 -16.72 -4.49
CA LYS A 293 19.53 -15.81 -3.82
C LYS A 293 19.45 -14.43 -4.45
N LEU A 294 19.73 -13.39 -3.66
CA LEU A 294 19.63 -12.00 -4.11
C LEU A 294 20.42 -11.74 -5.39
N GLU A 295 21.65 -12.25 -5.48
CA GLU A 295 22.52 -12.13 -6.66
C GLU A 295 21.97 -12.77 -7.93
N ASP A 296 21.10 -13.77 -7.79
CA ASP A 296 20.49 -14.49 -8.92
C ASP A 296 19.14 -13.87 -9.33
N THR A 297 18.58 -12.96 -8.52
CA THR A 297 17.36 -12.22 -8.85
C THR A 297 17.65 -11.01 -9.74
N ALA A 298 16.59 -10.45 -10.35
CA ALA A 298 16.68 -9.17 -11.06
C ALA A 298 16.78 -7.95 -10.11
N TYR A 299 16.61 -8.12 -8.78
CA TYR A 299 16.51 -7.00 -7.84
C TYR A 299 17.75 -6.09 -7.82
N PRO A 300 19.00 -6.59 -7.73
CA PRO A 300 20.16 -5.73 -7.63
C PRO A 300 20.26 -4.72 -8.78
N ALA A 301 20.20 -5.23 -10.03
CA ALA A 301 20.26 -4.39 -11.22
C ALA A 301 19.04 -3.45 -11.33
N ALA A 302 17.81 -3.97 -11.14
CA ALA A 302 16.60 -3.17 -11.27
C ALA A 302 16.52 -2.02 -10.23
N ILE A 303 17.02 -2.26 -9.02
CA ILE A 303 17.03 -1.26 -7.94
C ILE A 303 18.13 -0.23 -8.17
N GLU A 304 19.32 -0.64 -8.61
CA GLU A 304 20.39 0.28 -9.00
C GLU A 304 19.92 1.21 -10.13
N ASP A 305 19.35 0.65 -11.19
CA ASP A 305 18.81 1.40 -12.32
C ASP A 305 17.71 2.37 -11.89
N TYR A 306 16.82 1.93 -11.00
CA TYR A 306 15.79 2.80 -10.42
C TYR A 306 16.40 4.01 -9.72
N TRP A 307 17.35 3.83 -8.80
CA TRP A 307 17.94 4.96 -8.08
C TRP A 307 18.74 5.89 -9.01
N ASN A 308 19.42 5.33 -10.01
CA ASN A 308 20.09 6.11 -11.06
C ASN A 308 19.11 6.97 -11.88
N ARG A 309 17.93 6.41 -12.22
CA ARG A 309 16.84 7.17 -12.88
C ARG A 309 16.32 8.29 -11.98
N VAL A 310 16.02 8.00 -10.71
CA VAL A 310 15.54 9.02 -9.75
C VAL A 310 16.58 10.15 -9.60
N LYS A 311 17.87 9.80 -9.48
CA LYS A 311 18.97 10.78 -9.39
C LYS A 311 19.04 11.68 -10.62
N SER A 312 19.01 11.08 -11.81
CA SER A 312 19.09 11.79 -13.09
C SER A 312 17.90 12.72 -13.28
N ALA A 313 16.69 12.24 -13.00
CA ALA A 313 15.46 13.02 -13.12
C ALA A 313 15.42 14.21 -12.15
N ARG A 314 15.93 14.05 -10.92
CA ARG A 314 16.08 15.18 -9.97
C ARG A 314 17.12 16.19 -10.37
N LEU A 315 18.19 15.76 -11.03
CA LEU A 315 19.17 16.69 -11.57
C LEU A 315 18.52 17.56 -12.64
N ARG A 316 17.78 16.96 -13.58
CA ARG A 316 17.04 17.70 -14.61
C ARG A 316 16.02 18.67 -14.05
N LEU A 317 15.26 18.26 -13.04
CA LEU A 317 14.32 19.16 -12.38
C LEU A 317 15.04 20.35 -11.74
N ARG A 318 16.16 20.13 -11.05
CA ARG A 318 16.96 21.21 -10.45
C ARG A 318 17.56 22.15 -11.50
N GLU A 319 18.06 21.63 -12.61
CA GLU A 319 18.54 22.45 -13.73
C GLU A 319 17.43 23.37 -14.27
N ALA A 320 16.22 22.84 -14.45
CA ALA A 320 15.07 23.62 -14.90
C ALA A 320 14.64 24.69 -13.87
N GLU A 321 14.66 24.34 -12.58
CA GLU A 321 14.35 25.27 -11.48
C GLU A 321 15.37 26.41 -11.36
N GLN A 322 16.66 26.10 -11.49
CA GLN A 322 17.74 27.10 -11.47
C GLN A 322 17.66 28.02 -12.70
N GLY A 323 17.33 27.47 -13.86
CA GLY A 323 17.06 28.27 -15.05
C GLY A 323 15.92 29.28 -14.80
N LEU A 324 14.83 28.85 -14.17
CA LEU A 324 13.71 29.72 -13.80
C LEU A 324 14.13 30.84 -12.84
N GLU A 325 14.94 30.54 -11.83
CA GLU A 325 15.45 31.55 -10.89
C GLU A 325 16.36 32.59 -11.57
N PHE A 326 17.21 32.15 -12.50
CA PHE A 326 18.11 33.05 -13.24
C PHE A 326 17.34 33.99 -14.19
N MET A 327 16.26 33.50 -14.79
CA MET A 327 15.50 34.21 -15.83
C MET A 327 14.40 35.15 -15.28
N GLY A 328 14.03 35.02 -14.00
CA GLY A 328 13.11 35.94 -13.35
C GLY A 328 11.72 36.03 -14.01
N GLU A 329 11.30 37.24 -14.42
CA GLU A 329 9.97 37.48 -15.00
C GLU A 329 9.85 36.99 -16.45
N ASP A 330 10.97 36.82 -17.17
CA ASP A 330 10.98 36.48 -18.61
C ASP A 330 10.62 35.01 -18.89
N VAL A 331 10.39 34.21 -17.85
CA VAL A 331 10.15 32.76 -17.97
C VAL A 331 8.80 32.43 -18.62
N SER A 332 8.84 31.61 -19.67
CA SER A 332 7.64 31.13 -20.37
C SER A 332 6.64 30.42 -19.44
N ALA A 333 5.35 30.63 -19.69
CA ALA A 333 4.28 29.97 -18.95
C ALA A 333 4.34 28.45 -19.10
N GLU A 334 4.81 27.99 -20.26
CA GLU A 334 5.04 26.60 -20.63
C GLU A 334 6.08 25.95 -19.71
N LEU A 335 7.22 26.61 -19.46
CA LEU A 335 8.27 26.08 -18.59
C LEU A 335 7.79 26.01 -17.13
N LYS A 336 7.10 27.04 -16.62
CA LYS A 336 6.52 27.04 -15.26
C LYS A 336 5.56 25.85 -15.10
N LYS A 337 4.67 25.64 -16.07
CA LYS A 337 3.71 24.54 -16.09
C LYS A 337 4.39 23.17 -16.20
N ALA A 338 5.44 23.05 -17.01
CA ALA A 338 6.21 21.82 -17.15
C ALA A 338 6.91 21.43 -15.84
N ILE A 339 7.56 22.39 -15.16
CA ILE A 339 8.19 22.18 -13.85
C ILE A 339 7.14 21.78 -12.81
N GLU A 340 6.01 22.47 -12.74
CA GLU A 340 4.96 22.14 -11.77
C GLU A 340 4.37 20.75 -12.01
N SER A 341 4.07 20.42 -13.28
CA SER A 341 3.58 19.10 -13.68
C SER A 341 4.58 18.00 -13.32
N PHE A 342 5.87 18.23 -13.63
CA PHE A 342 6.94 17.31 -13.29
C PHE A 342 7.06 17.12 -11.77
N ARG A 343 7.07 18.20 -10.98
CA ARG A 343 7.08 18.15 -9.51
C ARG A 343 5.91 17.36 -8.93
N LYS A 344 4.71 17.54 -9.48
CA LYS A 344 3.49 16.84 -9.04
C LYS A 344 3.54 15.35 -9.36
N GLY A 345 4.02 14.98 -10.55
CA GLY A 345 4.08 13.58 -10.99
C GLY A 345 5.31 12.81 -10.54
N PHE A 346 6.41 13.49 -10.17
CA PHE A 346 7.73 12.91 -9.98
C PHE A 346 7.75 11.64 -9.11
N ALA A 347 7.07 11.67 -7.96
CA ALA A 347 7.09 10.56 -7.01
C ALA A 347 6.52 9.27 -7.61
N VAL A 348 5.54 9.38 -8.52
CA VAL A 348 4.86 8.25 -9.16
C VAL A 348 5.58 7.84 -10.44
N THR A 349 5.91 8.80 -11.31
CA THR A 349 6.48 8.51 -12.63
C THR A 349 7.81 7.79 -12.55
N VAL A 350 8.62 7.97 -11.49
CA VAL A 350 9.90 7.24 -11.36
C VAL A 350 9.74 5.71 -11.23
N ALA A 351 8.55 5.22 -10.92
CA ALA A 351 8.26 3.79 -10.88
C ALA A 351 8.06 3.16 -12.28
N ASP A 352 7.83 3.99 -13.31
CA ASP A 352 7.59 3.57 -14.68
C ASP A 352 8.54 4.32 -15.62
N GLU A 353 9.41 3.58 -16.30
CA GLU A 353 10.46 4.17 -17.13
C GLU A 353 9.91 4.98 -18.30
N ASP A 354 8.83 4.52 -18.93
CA ASP A 354 8.23 5.20 -20.08
C ASP A 354 7.55 6.49 -19.65
N GLU A 355 6.80 6.46 -18.54
CA GLU A 355 6.18 7.67 -17.98
C GLU A 355 7.23 8.69 -17.55
N LEU A 356 8.34 8.25 -16.93
CA LEU A 356 9.43 9.13 -16.54
C LEU A 356 10.10 9.76 -17.77
N ASN A 357 10.40 8.96 -18.79
CA ASN A 357 11.03 9.45 -20.03
C ASN A 357 10.14 10.48 -20.74
N GLN A 358 8.84 10.25 -20.81
CA GLN A 358 7.89 11.23 -21.33
C GLN A 358 7.85 12.51 -20.49
N ALA A 359 7.86 12.41 -19.17
CA ALA A 359 7.89 13.57 -18.28
C ALA A 359 9.18 14.39 -18.44
N VAL A 360 10.33 13.72 -18.54
CA VAL A 360 11.63 14.37 -18.77
C VAL A 360 11.68 15.00 -20.17
N GLY A 361 11.13 14.34 -21.19
CA GLY A 361 11.02 14.88 -22.55
C GLY A 361 10.24 16.20 -22.57
N ARG A 362 9.03 16.21 -21.99
CA ARG A 362 8.21 17.43 -21.86
C ARG A 362 8.93 18.57 -21.14
N LEU A 363 9.74 18.25 -20.11
CA LEU A 363 10.53 19.25 -19.39
C LEU A 363 11.63 19.84 -20.28
N LYS A 364 12.34 19.00 -21.04
CA LYS A 364 13.39 19.45 -21.97
C LYS A 364 12.84 20.29 -23.11
N ASP A 365 11.73 19.86 -23.71
CA ASP A 365 11.10 20.60 -24.82
C ASP A 365 10.68 22.00 -24.37
N ALA A 366 10.16 22.14 -23.14
CA ALA A 366 9.79 23.43 -22.56
C ALA A 366 11.01 24.32 -22.22
N MET A 367 12.18 23.73 -21.96
CA MET A 367 13.42 24.48 -21.78
C MET A 367 13.97 24.99 -23.12
N TRP A 368 13.90 24.18 -24.18
CA TRP A 368 14.39 24.55 -25.52
C TRP A 368 13.48 25.54 -26.25
N SER A 369 12.16 25.36 -26.18
CA SER A 369 11.23 26.31 -26.80
C SER A 369 11.34 27.73 -26.22
N HIS A 370 11.93 27.85 -25.03
CA HIS A 370 12.17 29.12 -24.39
C HIS A 370 13.51 29.76 -24.78
N SER A 371 14.54 28.98 -25.14
CA SER A 371 15.84 29.53 -25.57
C SER A 371 15.83 30.15 -26.97
N ASP A 372 14.80 29.83 -27.77
CA ASP A 372 14.63 30.32 -29.15
C ASP A 372 13.75 31.59 -29.25
N ASN A 373 13.18 32.06 -28.12
CA ASN A 373 12.47 33.33 -28.00
C ASN A 373 13.30 34.33 -27.20
#